data_AF-A0A2D4YFU0-F1
#
_entry.id   AF-A0A2D4YFU0-F1
#
_cell.length_a   1.000
_cell.length_b   1.000
_cell.length_c   1.000
_cell.angle_alpha   90.00
_cell.angle_beta   90.00
_cell.angle_gamma   90.00
#
_symmetry.space_group_name_H-M   'P 1'
#
loop_
_entity.id
_entity.type
_entity.pdbx_description
1 polymer ?
#
loop_
_entity_poly.entity_id
_entity_poly.type
_entity_poly.pdbx_seq_one_letter_code
_entity_poly.pdbx_strand_id
1 'polypeptide(L)'
;MNYSCSSEESDSSQQTSNFYALTVGNSWEYKYYLKDIATNNFLPTSVTETVDITETVLVNNETYYNFKHIVTGNDGVYSSLPNNGERNYTLRDSLGFLIDEIGLIKYNNSDNEEYFVNTLDIGHAYYLTLSATDENIVTNAGSFTCYDNNYYLKDLDGNVSNSLDHVYREDGKGEVLSTISYMSDQTPFAEKRLENYSIQ
;
A
#
# COMPACT_ATOMS: atom_id res chain seq x y z
N MET A 1 -43.02 -46.61 2.03
CA MET A 1 -41.58 -46.80 2.30
C MET A 1 -40.96 -45.41 2.30
N ASN A 2 -40.49 -44.95 3.46
CA ASN A 2 -39.71 -43.72 3.61
C ASN A 2 -38.30 -43.97 3.08
N TYR A 3 -37.78 -43.03 2.28
CA TYR A 3 -36.34 -42.78 2.20
C TYR A 3 -36.11 -41.27 2.29
N SER A 4 -35.18 -40.92 3.18
CA SER A 4 -34.82 -39.59 3.67
C SER A 4 -33.33 -39.37 3.42
N CYS A 5 -32.95 -38.16 2.98
CA CYS A 5 -31.62 -37.52 2.98
C CYS A 5 -30.48 -38.23 2.20
N SER A 6 -29.43 -37.61 1.68
CA SER A 6 -28.91 -36.23 1.64
C SER A 6 -27.79 -36.23 0.59
N SER A 7 -27.51 -35.08 -0.03
CA SER A 7 -26.14 -34.72 -0.46
C SER A 7 -26.15 -33.20 -0.52
N GLU A 8 -25.86 -32.57 0.61
CA GLU A 8 -24.53 -32.01 0.88
C GLU A 8 -24.16 -31.06 -0.26
N GLU A 9 -24.70 -29.84 -0.16
CA GLU A 9 -24.12 -28.68 -0.79
C GLU A 9 -22.66 -28.63 -0.31
N SER A 10 -21.74 -28.89 -1.23
CA SER A 10 -20.34 -28.59 -1.00
C SER A 10 -20.24 -27.08 -0.85
N ASP A 11 -20.27 -26.63 0.39
CA ASP A 11 -19.90 -25.30 0.81
C ASP A 11 -18.43 -25.12 0.43
N SER A 12 -18.19 -24.66 -0.80
CA SER A 12 -16.92 -24.07 -1.15
C SER A 12 -16.85 -22.80 -0.32
N SER A 13 -16.34 -22.93 0.91
CA SER A 13 -15.91 -21.78 1.70
C SER A 13 -15.01 -20.98 0.77
N GLN A 14 -15.51 -19.88 0.23
CA GLN A 14 -14.70 -18.90 -0.45
C GLN A 14 -13.65 -18.52 0.58
N GLN A 15 -12.44 -19.04 0.39
CA GLN A 15 -11.30 -18.59 1.14
C GLN A 15 -11.18 -17.12 0.78
N THR A 16 -11.72 -16.25 1.63
CA THR A 16 -11.63 -14.80 1.47
C THR A 16 -10.15 -14.49 1.32
N SER A 17 -9.72 -14.16 0.10
CA SER A 17 -8.32 -13.88 -0.17
C SER A 17 -7.93 -12.68 0.68
N ASN A 18 -6.99 -12.87 1.61
CA ASN A 18 -6.49 -11.78 2.42
C ASN A 18 -5.36 -11.06 1.68
N PHE A 19 -5.67 -10.51 0.51
CA PHE A 19 -4.68 -9.90 -0.38
C PHE A 19 -3.84 -8.85 0.34
N TYR A 20 -4.49 -8.02 1.15
CA TYR A 20 -3.87 -6.95 1.91
C TYR A 20 -3.20 -7.39 3.22
N ALA A 21 -3.19 -8.70 3.52
CA ALA A 21 -2.64 -9.24 4.77
C ALA A 21 -3.24 -8.59 6.04
N LEU A 22 -4.55 -8.33 6.04
CA LEU A 22 -5.32 -7.77 7.15
C LEU A 22 -5.54 -8.82 8.25
N THR A 23 -4.55 -8.97 9.13
CA THR A 23 -4.64 -9.88 10.28
C THR A 23 -3.93 -9.27 11.47
N VAL A 24 -4.61 -9.25 12.63
CA VAL A 24 -4.02 -8.75 13.88
C VAL A 24 -2.78 -9.57 14.23
N GLY A 25 -1.69 -8.88 14.56
CA GLY A 25 -0.39 -9.50 14.80
C GLY A 25 0.51 -9.62 13.57
N ASN A 26 0.04 -9.20 12.39
CA ASN A 26 0.93 -8.99 11.24
C ASN A 26 1.76 -7.72 11.45
N SER A 27 3.03 -7.77 11.05
CA SER A 27 3.94 -6.64 11.15
C SER A 27 4.95 -6.58 10.00
N TRP A 28 5.44 -5.37 9.73
CA TRP A 28 6.41 -5.06 8.68
C TRP A 28 7.42 -4.02 9.17
N GLU A 29 8.64 -4.15 8.69
CA GLU A 29 9.71 -3.17 8.88
C GLU A 29 10.18 -2.68 7.52
N TYR A 30 10.28 -1.36 7.37
CA TYR A 30 10.68 -0.70 6.14
C TYR A 30 11.87 0.22 6.38
N LYS A 31 12.63 0.43 5.31
CA LYS A 31 13.70 1.42 5.25
C LYS A 31 13.54 2.32 4.04
N TYR A 32 13.86 3.59 4.25
CA TYR A 32 13.82 4.59 3.18
C TYR A 32 15.18 4.76 2.53
N TYR A 33 15.16 4.93 1.21
CA TYR A 33 16.31 5.13 0.36
C TYR A 33 16.11 6.43 -0.43
N LEU A 34 17.21 7.15 -0.67
CA LEU A 34 17.21 8.35 -1.50
C LEU A 34 18.09 8.14 -2.72
N LYS A 35 17.64 8.67 -3.84
CA LYS A 35 18.37 8.63 -5.09
C LYS A 35 19.58 9.56 -5.02
N ASP A 36 20.76 8.99 -5.21
CA ASP A 36 22.00 9.72 -5.34
C ASP A 36 22.14 10.26 -6.77
N ILE A 37 22.33 11.57 -6.90
CA ILE A 37 22.37 12.26 -8.20
C ILE A 37 23.61 11.85 -9.01
N ALA A 38 24.71 11.52 -8.35
CA ALA A 38 25.97 11.20 -9.04
C ALA A 38 25.95 9.79 -9.66
N THR A 39 25.38 8.82 -8.95
CA THR A 39 25.38 7.40 -9.36
C THR A 39 24.05 6.91 -9.89
N ASN A 40 22.98 7.70 -9.73
CA ASN A 40 21.60 7.33 -10.06
C ASN A 40 21.09 6.11 -9.27
N ASN A 41 21.76 5.75 -8.17
CA ASN A 41 21.41 4.63 -7.31
C ASN A 41 20.67 5.12 -6.06
N PHE A 42 19.80 4.27 -5.53
CA PHE A 42 19.14 4.50 -4.25
C PHE A 42 20.06 4.08 -3.09
N LEU A 43 20.43 5.05 -2.26
CA LEU A 43 21.26 4.86 -1.08
C LEU A 43 20.41 4.82 0.19
N PRO A 44 20.70 3.93 1.15
CA PRO A 44 19.92 3.82 2.37
C PRO A 44 20.05 5.07 3.22
N THR A 45 18.94 5.50 3.80
CA THR A 45 18.91 6.56 4.83
C THR A 45 18.93 5.95 6.24
N SER A 46 18.94 6.82 7.25
CA SER A 46 18.67 6.44 8.64
C SER A 46 17.19 6.25 8.95
N VAL A 47 16.29 6.61 8.03
CA VAL A 47 14.85 6.61 8.28
C VAL A 47 14.29 5.20 8.14
N THR A 48 13.62 4.73 9.18
CA THR A 48 12.95 3.43 9.24
C THR A 48 11.52 3.58 9.70
N GLU A 49 10.67 2.65 9.29
CA GLU A 49 9.25 2.61 9.65
C GLU A 49 8.85 1.20 10.06
N THR A 50 8.17 1.07 11.19
CA THR A 50 7.49 -0.17 11.56
C THR A 50 5.99 -0.01 11.38
N VAL A 51 5.34 -1.07 10.92
CA VAL A 51 3.89 -1.14 10.71
C VAL A 51 3.37 -2.38 11.38
N ASP A 52 2.37 -2.24 12.25
CA ASP A 52 1.75 -3.35 12.98
C ASP A 52 0.23 -3.26 12.86
N ILE A 53 -0.45 -4.40 12.65
CA ILE A 53 -1.90 -4.48 12.84
C ILE A 53 -2.18 -4.87 14.29
N THR A 54 -2.61 -3.90 15.09
CA THR A 54 -2.69 -4.06 16.55
C THR A 54 -4.03 -4.60 17.03
N GLU A 55 -5.11 -4.24 16.35
CA GLU A 55 -6.47 -4.62 16.72
C GLU A 55 -7.45 -4.45 15.55
N THR A 56 -8.67 -4.93 15.75
CA THR A 56 -9.81 -4.61 14.88
C THR A 56 -10.76 -3.66 15.59
N VAL A 57 -11.34 -2.73 14.86
CA VAL A 57 -12.36 -1.80 15.36
C VAL A 57 -13.60 -1.85 14.46
N LEU A 58 -14.78 -1.61 15.05
CA LEU A 58 -16.02 -1.49 14.31
C LEU A 58 -16.33 -0.02 14.04
N VAL A 59 -16.45 0.35 12.77
CA VAL A 59 -16.86 1.69 12.33
C VAL A 59 -18.03 1.52 11.37
N ASN A 60 -19.20 2.08 11.71
CA ASN A 60 -20.43 1.96 10.91
C ASN A 60 -20.80 0.50 10.55
N ASN A 61 -20.65 -0.42 11.51
CA ASN A 61 -20.86 -1.87 11.36
C ASN A 61 -19.89 -2.60 10.43
N GLU A 62 -18.85 -1.93 9.93
CA GLU A 62 -17.78 -2.55 9.16
C GLU A 62 -16.55 -2.77 10.05
N THR A 63 -15.88 -3.90 9.86
CA THR A 63 -14.63 -4.23 10.56
C THR A 63 -13.46 -3.56 9.86
N TYR A 64 -12.75 -2.71 10.59
CA TYR A 64 -11.47 -2.13 10.19
C TYR A 64 -10.34 -2.69 11.03
N TYR A 65 -9.14 -2.67 10.47
CA TYR A 65 -7.89 -3.07 11.10
C TYR A 65 -7.10 -1.81 11.44
N ASN A 66 -6.69 -1.67 12.70
CA ASN A 66 -5.87 -0.55 13.14
C ASN A 66 -4.40 -0.81 12.82
N PHE A 67 -3.86 0.01 11.92
CA PHE A 67 -2.45 0.03 11.55
C PHE A 67 -1.72 1.04 12.43
N LYS A 68 -0.74 0.57 13.19
CA LYS A 68 0.17 1.39 13.96
C LYS A 68 1.47 1.59 13.18
N HIS A 69 1.80 2.85 12.90
CA HIS A 69 2.99 3.26 12.19
C HIS A 69 3.94 3.97 13.14
N ILE A 70 5.20 3.56 13.17
CA ILE A 70 6.25 4.24 13.93
C ILE A 70 7.40 4.57 12.99
N VAL A 71 7.64 5.86 12.76
CA VAL A 71 8.78 6.35 11.99
C VAL A 71 9.87 6.83 12.94
N THR A 72 11.11 6.43 12.68
CA THR A 72 12.31 6.87 13.42
C THR A 72 13.45 7.21 12.46
N GLY A 73 14.46 7.94 12.94
CA GLY A 73 15.69 8.23 12.21
C GLY A 73 15.65 9.41 11.23
N ASN A 74 14.54 10.16 11.17
CA ASN A 74 14.44 11.46 10.50
C ASN A 74 14.40 12.62 11.50
N ASP A 75 15.56 13.03 12.01
CA ASP A 75 15.68 14.16 12.95
C ASP A 75 15.63 15.53 12.24
N GLY A 76 14.82 15.64 11.18
CA GLY A 76 14.70 16.82 10.32
C GLY A 76 15.75 16.92 9.21
N VAL A 77 16.52 15.86 8.98
CA VAL A 77 17.56 15.80 7.94
C VAL A 77 16.94 15.71 6.54
N TYR A 78 15.86 14.94 6.41
CA TYR A 78 15.22 14.65 5.12
C TYR A 78 13.80 15.22 5.10
N SER A 79 13.64 16.43 4.60
CA SER A 79 12.33 17.12 4.56
C SER A 79 11.30 16.44 3.65
N SER A 80 11.75 15.62 2.71
CA SER A 80 10.91 14.86 1.77
C SER A 80 10.52 13.47 2.27
N LEU A 81 11.07 13.02 3.41
CA LEU A 81 10.74 11.73 4.01
C LEU A 81 9.83 11.94 5.23
N PRO A 82 9.10 10.91 5.69
CA PRO A 82 8.24 11.04 6.85
C PRO A 82 9.01 11.49 8.10
N ASN A 83 8.42 12.41 8.86
CA ASN A 83 8.95 12.82 10.16
C ASN A 83 8.82 11.70 11.19
N ASN A 84 9.73 11.70 12.17
CA ASN A 84 9.63 10.82 13.34
C ASN A 84 8.27 10.94 14.04
N GLY A 85 7.77 9.82 14.55
CA GLY A 85 6.57 9.78 15.38
C GLY A 85 5.72 8.54 15.19
N GLU A 86 4.66 8.46 15.97
CA GLU A 86 3.65 7.41 15.91
C GLU A 86 2.38 7.93 15.24
N ARG A 87 1.80 7.14 14.35
CA ARG A 87 0.51 7.42 13.69
C ARG A 87 -0.33 6.14 13.67
N ASN A 88 -1.64 6.29 13.82
CA ASN A 88 -2.57 5.19 13.69
C ASN A 88 -3.58 5.53 12.60
N TYR A 89 -3.96 4.54 11.81
CA TYR A 89 -5.04 4.67 10.84
C TYR A 89 -5.77 3.34 10.68
N THR A 90 -7.02 3.39 10.28
CA THR A 90 -7.88 2.21 10.18
C THR A 90 -8.19 1.89 8.73
N LEU A 91 -7.90 0.67 8.29
CA LEU A 91 -8.16 0.23 6.91
C LEU A 91 -8.98 -1.04 6.88
N ARG A 92 -9.73 -1.22 5.79
CA ARG A 92 -10.39 -2.49 5.48
C ARG A 92 -10.31 -2.79 4.00
N ASP A 93 -10.46 -4.06 3.67
CA ASP A 93 -10.80 -4.48 2.32
C ASP A 93 -12.28 -4.21 2.06
N SER A 94 -12.58 -3.64 0.89
CA SER A 94 -13.92 -3.43 0.39
C SER A 94 -13.93 -3.65 -1.12
N LEU A 95 -14.49 -4.77 -1.57
CA LEU A 95 -14.64 -5.08 -3.01
C LEU A 95 -13.30 -5.08 -3.78
N GLY A 96 -12.19 -5.47 -3.13
CA GLY A 96 -10.87 -5.47 -3.75
C GLY A 96 -10.17 -4.11 -3.70
N PHE A 97 -10.64 -3.20 -2.84
CA PHE A 97 -9.98 -1.94 -2.53
C PHE A 97 -9.58 -1.90 -1.06
N LEU A 98 -8.37 -1.43 -0.79
CA LEU A 98 -7.97 -1.05 0.56
C LEU A 98 -8.45 0.38 0.80
N ILE A 99 -9.36 0.57 1.74
CA ILE A 99 -9.96 1.88 2.01
C ILE A 99 -9.85 2.26 3.49
N ASP A 100 -9.84 3.56 3.78
CA ASP A 100 -9.90 4.09 5.14
C ASP A 100 -11.34 4.33 5.63
N GLU A 101 -11.49 4.78 6.88
CA GLU A 101 -12.79 4.96 7.52
C GLU A 101 -13.68 6.05 6.89
N ILE A 102 -13.11 6.94 6.08
CA ILE A 102 -13.84 7.96 5.32
C ILE A 102 -14.08 7.53 3.86
N GLY A 103 -13.63 6.33 3.49
CA GLY A 103 -13.83 5.74 2.17
C GLY A 103 -12.80 6.14 1.12
N LEU A 104 -11.68 6.76 1.49
CA LEU A 104 -10.61 7.03 0.54
C LEU A 104 -9.87 5.75 0.19
N ILE A 105 -9.63 5.56 -1.11
CA ILE A 105 -8.88 4.42 -1.63
C ILE A 105 -7.39 4.61 -1.36
N LYS A 106 -6.78 3.60 -0.75
CA LYS A 106 -5.33 3.49 -0.48
C LYS A 106 -4.63 2.46 -1.36
N TYR A 107 -5.39 1.60 -2.04
CA TYR A 107 -4.89 0.63 -3.01
C TYR A 107 -6.06 -0.02 -3.77
N ASN A 108 -5.86 -0.36 -5.05
CA ASN A 108 -6.79 -1.11 -5.88
C ASN A 108 -6.22 -2.49 -6.28
N ASN A 109 -6.96 -3.56 -6.02
CA ASN A 109 -6.67 -4.93 -6.46
C ASN A 109 -7.85 -5.55 -7.24
N SER A 110 -8.76 -4.74 -7.75
CA SER A 110 -10.02 -5.20 -8.37
C SER A 110 -9.94 -5.24 -9.89
N ASP A 111 -9.48 -4.16 -10.52
CA ASP A 111 -9.40 -3.99 -11.98
C ASP A 111 -8.36 -2.94 -12.36
N ASN A 112 -8.15 -2.74 -13.66
CA ASN A 112 -7.18 -1.79 -14.21
C ASN A 112 -7.79 -0.41 -14.52
N GLU A 113 -8.97 -0.10 -14.02
CA GLU A 113 -9.61 1.20 -14.22
C GLU A 113 -8.91 2.29 -13.39
N GLU A 114 -9.18 3.54 -13.76
CA GLU A 114 -8.68 4.72 -13.07
C GLU A 114 -9.65 5.17 -11.97
N TYR A 115 -9.10 5.42 -10.78
CA TYR A 115 -9.85 5.86 -9.61
C TYR A 115 -9.32 7.19 -9.08
N PHE A 116 -10.25 8.10 -8.79
CA PHE A 116 -9.95 9.32 -8.04
C PHE A 116 -9.63 8.98 -6.58
N VAL A 117 -8.55 9.57 -6.06
CA VAL A 117 -8.11 9.37 -4.67
C VAL A 117 -8.41 10.61 -3.83
N ASN A 118 -7.86 11.77 -4.20
CA ASN A 118 -8.06 13.01 -3.45
C ASN A 118 -7.66 14.25 -4.28
N THR A 119 -8.17 15.42 -3.93
CA THR A 119 -7.73 16.72 -4.46
C THR A 119 -6.64 17.34 -3.60
N LEU A 120 -5.73 18.07 -4.24
CA LEU A 120 -4.73 18.93 -3.62
C LEU A 120 -5.13 20.40 -3.76
N ASP A 121 -4.80 21.20 -2.76
CA ASP A 121 -5.09 22.65 -2.71
C ASP A 121 -4.36 23.48 -3.78
N ILE A 122 -3.52 22.83 -4.59
CA ILE A 122 -2.74 23.41 -5.68
C ILE A 122 -3.35 23.15 -7.07
N GLY A 123 -4.65 22.82 -7.13
CA GLY A 123 -5.36 22.59 -8.39
C GLY A 123 -4.94 21.30 -9.11
N HIS A 124 -4.60 20.27 -8.33
CA HIS A 124 -4.29 18.93 -8.84
C HIS A 124 -5.11 17.89 -8.10
N ALA A 125 -5.29 16.70 -8.67
CA ALA A 125 -5.92 15.57 -8.03
C ALA A 125 -5.09 14.30 -8.22
N TYR A 126 -5.00 13.49 -7.16
CA TYR A 126 -4.42 12.16 -7.19
C TYR A 126 -5.39 11.16 -7.79
N TYR A 127 -4.84 10.34 -8.67
CA TYR A 127 -5.50 9.18 -9.25
C TYR A 127 -4.64 7.95 -9.01
N LEU A 128 -5.29 6.79 -9.01
CA LEU A 128 -4.61 5.49 -9.00
C LEU A 128 -5.16 4.58 -10.09
N THR A 129 -4.30 3.69 -10.59
CA THR A 129 -4.64 2.60 -11.52
C THR A 129 -3.80 1.37 -11.17
N LEU A 130 -4.39 0.18 -11.20
CA LEU A 130 -3.64 -1.07 -11.12
C LEU A 130 -2.98 -1.36 -12.48
N SER A 131 -1.71 -1.73 -12.48
CA SER A 131 -0.99 -2.19 -13.68
C SER A 131 -1.56 -3.53 -14.16
N ALA A 132 -1.55 -3.75 -15.48
CA ALA A 132 -2.01 -5.01 -16.08
C ALA A 132 -0.98 -6.14 -15.98
N THR A 133 0.21 -5.84 -15.45
CA THR A 133 1.32 -6.78 -15.33
C THR A 133 1.88 -6.75 -13.92
N ASP A 134 2.19 -7.93 -13.40
CA ASP A 134 2.91 -8.09 -12.14
C ASP A 134 4.41 -7.88 -12.35
N GLU A 135 5.09 -7.41 -11.31
CA GLU A 135 6.53 -7.17 -11.31
C GLU A 135 7.25 -8.02 -10.25
N ASN A 136 8.46 -8.50 -10.58
CA ASN A 136 9.31 -9.14 -9.58
C ASN A 136 10.12 -8.07 -8.83
N ILE A 137 9.78 -7.85 -7.57
CA ILE A 137 10.47 -6.89 -6.70
C ILE A 137 11.41 -7.64 -5.76
N VAL A 138 12.65 -7.16 -5.66
CA VAL A 138 13.67 -7.73 -4.77
C VAL A 138 14.05 -6.70 -3.71
N THR A 139 13.91 -7.09 -2.45
CA THR A 139 14.33 -6.30 -1.29
C THR A 139 15.20 -7.14 -0.36
N ASN A 140 15.60 -6.59 0.78
CA ASN A 140 16.31 -7.38 1.80
C ASN A 140 15.42 -8.47 2.44
N ALA A 141 14.10 -8.32 2.37
CA ALA A 141 13.14 -9.30 2.88
C ALA A 141 12.93 -10.50 1.95
N GLY A 142 13.36 -10.43 0.68
CA GLY A 142 13.20 -11.50 -0.29
C GLY A 142 12.91 -11.02 -1.71
N SER A 143 12.36 -11.92 -2.52
CA SER A 143 11.87 -11.65 -3.87
C SER A 143 10.37 -11.96 -3.91
N PHE A 144 9.61 -11.04 -4.49
CA PHE A 144 8.16 -10.99 -4.41
C PHE A 144 7.57 -10.81 -5.81
N THR A 145 6.45 -11.45 -6.10
CA THR A 145 5.66 -11.18 -7.31
C THR A 145 4.56 -10.19 -6.94
N CYS A 146 4.77 -8.93 -7.31
CA CYS A 146 3.97 -7.82 -6.85
C CYS A 146 3.01 -7.33 -7.92
N TYR A 147 1.80 -7.03 -7.48
CA TYR A 147 0.88 -6.15 -8.17
C TYR A 147 1.36 -4.71 -8.00
N ASP A 148 1.23 -3.89 -9.04
CA ASP A 148 1.70 -2.50 -9.04
C ASP A 148 0.53 -1.52 -9.15
N ASN A 149 0.34 -0.69 -8.13
CA ASN A 149 -0.53 0.48 -8.23
C ASN A 149 0.27 1.72 -8.61
N ASN A 150 -0.09 2.28 -9.76
CA ASN A 150 0.39 3.55 -10.26
C ASN A 150 -0.40 4.69 -9.61
N TYR A 151 0.30 5.63 -9.01
CA TYR A 151 -0.20 6.88 -8.46
C TYR A 151 0.34 8.05 -9.28
N TYR A 152 -0.55 8.93 -9.73
CA TYR A 152 -0.17 10.10 -10.50
C TYR A 152 -1.15 11.23 -10.29
N LEU A 153 -0.74 12.42 -10.72
CA LEU A 153 -1.52 13.65 -10.57
C LEU A 153 -2.10 14.06 -11.91
N LYS A 154 -3.31 14.61 -11.87
CA LYS A 154 -3.88 15.39 -12.98
C LYS A 154 -4.15 16.82 -12.55
N ASP A 155 -3.91 17.77 -13.44
CA ASP A 155 -4.36 19.15 -13.25
C ASP A 155 -5.89 19.28 -13.47
N LEU A 156 -6.43 20.49 -13.29
CA LEU A 156 -7.87 20.77 -13.48
C LEU A 156 -8.36 20.57 -14.92
N ASP A 157 -7.46 20.57 -15.91
CA ASP A 157 -7.78 20.33 -17.31
C ASP A 157 -7.67 18.84 -17.68
N GLY A 158 -7.26 18.00 -16.73
CA GLY A 158 -7.10 16.56 -16.89
C GLY A 158 -5.73 16.13 -17.43
N ASN A 159 -4.76 17.04 -17.56
CA ASN A 159 -3.41 16.69 -18.01
C ASN A 159 -2.66 15.97 -16.90
N VAL A 160 -2.04 14.84 -17.24
CA VAL A 160 -1.25 14.04 -16.32
C VAL A 160 0.10 14.72 -16.07
N SER A 161 0.48 14.85 -14.81
CA SER A 161 1.81 15.33 -14.39
C SER A 161 2.90 14.33 -14.78
N ASN A 162 4.16 14.78 -14.81
CA ASN A 162 5.28 13.90 -15.15
C ASN A 162 5.54 12.82 -14.09
N SER A 163 5.15 13.07 -12.84
CA SER A 163 5.33 12.13 -11.73
C SER A 163 4.48 10.88 -11.88
N LEU A 164 5.12 9.74 -11.69
CA LEU A 164 4.50 8.44 -11.53
C LEU A 164 5.12 7.78 -10.31
N ASP A 165 4.31 7.54 -9.29
CA ASP A 165 4.69 6.78 -8.12
C ASP A 165 4.08 5.38 -8.17
N HIS A 166 4.81 4.41 -7.65
CA HIS A 166 4.42 3.02 -7.62
C HIS A 166 4.23 2.56 -6.19
N VAL A 167 3.23 1.70 -5.97
CA VAL A 167 3.06 0.95 -4.72
C VAL A 167 2.92 -0.51 -5.10
N TYR A 168 3.93 -1.31 -4.74
CA TYR A 168 4.01 -2.72 -5.04
C TYR A 168 3.54 -3.54 -3.84
N ARG A 169 2.55 -4.43 -4.06
CA ARG A 169 2.04 -5.36 -3.05
C ARG A 169 2.06 -6.80 -3.54
N GLU A 170 2.45 -7.72 -2.66
CA GLU A 170 2.28 -9.16 -2.89
C GLU A 170 1.06 -9.68 -2.12
N ASP A 171 0.30 -10.57 -2.76
CA ASP A 171 -0.87 -11.23 -2.18
C ASP A 171 -0.52 -11.93 -0.86
N GLY A 172 -1.24 -11.56 0.20
CA GLY A 172 -1.05 -12.13 1.53
C GLY A 172 0.21 -11.65 2.26
N LYS A 173 0.98 -10.73 1.66
CA LYS A 173 2.17 -10.13 2.28
C LYS A 173 2.06 -8.63 2.48
N GLY A 174 1.23 -7.91 1.75
CA GLY A 174 1.11 -6.46 1.86
C GLY A 174 2.16 -5.71 1.02
N GLU A 175 2.55 -4.50 1.47
CA GLU A 175 3.45 -3.62 0.73
C GLU A 175 4.91 -4.11 0.76
N VAL A 176 5.52 -4.18 -0.41
CA VAL A 176 6.91 -4.62 -0.61
C VAL A 176 7.81 -3.44 -0.93
N LEU A 177 7.35 -2.53 -1.79
CA LEU A 177 8.07 -1.34 -2.19
C LEU A 177 7.09 -0.22 -2.54
N SER A 178 7.42 1.02 -2.21
CA SER A 178 6.75 2.19 -2.78
C SER A 178 7.77 3.27 -3.16
N THR A 179 7.44 4.06 -4.19
CA THR A 179 8.29 5.15 -4.69
C THR A 179 7.72 6.50 -4.33
N ILE A 180 8.57 7.53 -4.30
CA ILE A 180 8.17 8.92 -4.08
C ILE A 180 8.83 9.80 -5.13
N SER A 181 8.02 10.60 -5.83
CA SER A 181 8.44 11.45 -6.94
C SER A 181 8.08 12.91 -6.69
N TYR A 182 8.84 13.81 -7.30
CA TYR A 182 8.40 15.20 -7.45
C TYR A 182 7.42 15.28 -8.61
N MET A 183 6.39 16.13 -8.49
CA MET A 183 5.37 16.35 -9.54
C MET A 183 5.97 16.62 -10.93
N SER A 184 7.12 17.31 -10.99
CA SER A 184 7.81 17.67 -12.22
C SER A 184 8.64 16.55 -12.84
N ASP A 185 8.96 15.50 -12.07
CA ASP A 185 10.04 14.57 -12.39
C ASP A 185 9.47 13.20 -12.72
N GLN A 186 9.94 12.62 -13.83
CA GLN A 186 9.53 11.29 -14.28
C GLN A 186 10.19 10.15 -13.51
N THR A 187 11.17 10.45 -12.66
CA THR A 187 11.90 9.44 -11.90
C THR A 187 11.75 9.71 -10.41
N PRO A 188 11.41 8.68 -9.61
CA PRO A 188 11.36 8.82 -8.17
C PRO A 188 12.69 9.29 -7.58
N PHE A 189 12.61 10.09 -6.53
CA PHE A 189 13.77 10.53 -5.74
C PHE A 189 13.93 9.72 -4.46
N ALA A 190 12.90 8.99 -4.02
CA ALA A 190 12.97 8.12 -2.87
C ALA A 190 12.24 6.79 -3.10
N GLU A 191 12.62 5.80 -2.30
CA GLU A 191 11.92 4.51 -2.19
C GLU A 191 11.78 4.12 -0.72
N LYS A 192 10.66 3.49 -0.39
CA LYS A 192 10.43 2.75 0.85
C LYS A 192 10.46 1.27 0.49
N ARG A 193 11.34 0.49 1.12
CA ARG A 193 11.52 -0.94 0.83
C ARG A 193 11.29 -1.79 2.06
N LEU A 194 10.67 -2.96 1.86
CA LEU A 194 10.45 -3.95 2.89
C LEU A 194 11.78 -4.59 3.31
N GLU A 195 12.10 -4.51 4.59
CA GLU A 195 13.31 -5.09 5.19
C GLU A 195 13.02 -6.42 5.88
N ASN A 196 11.88 -6.49 6.57
CA ASN A 196 11.45 -7.68 7.31
C ASN A 196 9.94 -7.67 7.49
N TYR A 197 9.34 -8.84 7.72
CA TYR A 197 7.91 -8.95 8.00
C TYR A 197 7.59 -10.21 8.82
N SER A 198 6.44 -10.20 9.49
CA SER A 198 5.87 -11.34 10.18
C SER A 198 4.37 -11.43 9.87
N ILE A 199 3.93 -12.53 9.24
CA ILE A 199 2.53 -12.80 8.94
C ILE A 199 2.05 -14.00 9.77
N GLN A 200 0.84 -13.92 10.33
CA GLN A 200 0.17 -14.98 11.12
C GLN A 200 -0.52 -16.04 10.25
#